data_AF-A0A401PP07-F1
#
_entry.id   AF-A0A401PP07-F1
#
_cell.length_a   1.000
_cell.length_b   1.000
_cell.length_c   1.000
_cell.angle_alpha   90.00
_cell.angle_beta   90.00
_cell.angle_gamma   90.00
#
_symmetry.space_group_name_H-M   'P 1'
#
loop_
_entity.id
_entity.type
_entity.pdbx_description
1 polymer ?
#
loop_
_entity_poly.entity_id
_entity_poly.type
_entity_poly.pdbx_seq_one_letter_code
_entity_poly.pdbx_strand_id
1 'polypeptide(L)'
;VKVKSVILAEMQMFLQRRMEEDEHSAQYINNLSQELNNLREVKAQLQLNLMVQLVLKQGQVEVQSSDFTPDYSNSILLHKGVVEDLNSTIQLLGERKVASMVECKDFRKKIVQVEWECQKMLMQMDDLRNKIRDILKLRITKQAQMYLREANYEGQMNADIMGMERSIEGQEKFHSKVIEKKKNIIKELEKQISQMKREMKVIDRQLKEQHISVSERQNIQEMITTVKSDEDARTRFKDLLQHNKLMELSRSQSEDIEILRNELERQRMKTFPILAEAEQYAYN
;
A
#
# COMPACT_ATOMS: atom_id res chain seq x y z
N VAL A 1 63.19 -110.91 -89.02
CA VAL A 1 62.77 -110.11 -87.85
C VAL A 1 63.66 -108.88 -87.64
N LYS A 2 65.00 -109.00 -87.64
CA LYS A 2 65.94 -107.88 -87.38
C LYS A 2 65.90 -106.69 -88.38
N VAL A 3 65.67 -106.91 -89.68
CA VAL A 3 65.62 -105.80 -90.66
C VAL A 3 64.36 -104.94 -90.49
N LYS A 4 63.23 -105.56 -90.16
CA LYS A 4 61.97 -104.86 -89.89
C LYS A 4 62.05 -104.00 -88.62
N SER A 5 62.80 -104.43 -87.60
CA SER A 5 63.00 -103.64 -86.38
C SER A 5 63.93 -102.45 -86.58
N VAL A 6 64.92 -102.54 -87.47
CA VAL A 6 65.80 -101.41 -87.81
C VAL A 6 65.04 -100.33 -88.58
N ILE A 7 64.25 -100.71 -89.58
CA ILE A 7 63.40 -99.77 -90.34
C ILE A 7 62.37 -99.10 -89.41
N LEU A 8 61.78 -99.84 -88.47
CA LEU A 8 60.84 -99.29 -87.50
C LEU A 8 61.52 -98.27 -86.55
N ALA A 9 62.77 -98.54 -86.13
CA ALA A 9 63.54 -97.60 -85.32
C ALA A 9 63.92 -96.32 -86.09
N GLU A 10 64.31 -96.44 -87.37
CA GLU A 10 64.57 -95.28 -88.24
C GLU A 10 63.31 -94.43 -88.45
N MET A 11 62.15 -95.07 -88.67
CA MET A 11 60.87 -94.38 -88.78
C MET A 11 60.47 -93.68 -87.47
N GLN A 12 60.72 -94.32 -86.31
CA GLN A 12 60.48 -93.70 -84.99
C GLN A 12 61.40 -92.51 -84.74
N MET A 13 62.69 -92.61 -85.05
CA MET A 13 63.64 -91.49 -84.92
C MET A 13 63.27 -90.32 -85.84
N PHE A 14 62.83 -90.60 -87.07
CA PHE A 14 62.36 -89.56 -87.98
C PHE A 14 61.08 -88.88 -87.47
N LEU A 15 60.14 -89.66 -86.95
CA LEU A 15 58.90 -89.13 -86.35
C LEU A 15 59.22 -88.28 -85.13
N GLN A 16 60.10 -88.74 -84.24
CA GLN A 16 60.51 -87.97 -83.06
C GLN A 16 61.17 -86.64 -83.44
N ARG A 17 62.09 -86.65 -84.41
CA ARG A 17 62.69 -85.41 -84.91
C ARG A 17 61.64 -84.44 -85.48
N ARG A 18 60.63 -84.95 -86.19
CA ARG A 18 59.53 -84.12 -86.70
C ARG A 18 58.66 -83.55 -85.59
N MET A 19 58.36 -84.34 -84.56
CA MET A 19 57.64 -83.84 -83.38
C MET A 19 58.42 -82.75 -82.65
N GLU A 20 59.73 -82.92 -82.47
CA GLU A 20 60.60 -81.92 -81.84
C GLU A 20 60.68 -80.63 -82.67
N GLU A 21 60.78 -80.74 -84.00
CA GLU A 21 60.73 -79.59 -84.93
C GLU A 21 59.37 -78.87 -84.89
N ASP A 22 58.26 -79.60 -84.81
CA ASP A 22 56.90 -79.07 -84.70
C ASP A 22 56.67 -78.40 -83.33
N GLU A 23 57.13 -79.01 -82.23
CA GLU A 23 57.08 -78.42 -80.89
C GLU A 23 57.91 -77.14 -80.80
N HIS A 24 59.13 -77.14 -81.36
CA HIS A 24 59.97 -75.94 -81.42
C HIS A 24 59.30 -74.84 -82.24
N SER A 25 58.70 -75.18 -83.37
CA SER A 25 57.96 -74.23 -84.21
C SER A 25 56.73 -73.68 -83.49
N ALA A 26 55.97 -74.53 -82.78
CA ALA A 26 54.83 -74.11 -81.98
C ALA A 26 55.23 -73.19 -80.83
N GLN A 27 56.33 -73.50 -80.13
CA GLN A 27 56.88 -72.63 -79.09
C GLN A 27 57.33 -71.28 -79.67
N TYR A 28 57.99 -71.28 -80.83
CA TYR A 28 58.40 -70.06 -81.51
C TYR A 28 57.21 -69.19 -81.93
N ILE A 29 56.16 -69.80 -82.49
CA ILE A 29 54.90 -69.11 -82.84
C ILE A 29 54.24 -68.52 -81.58
N ASN A 30 54.23 -69.27 -80.47
CA ASN A 30 53.67 -68.79 -79.21
C ASN A 30 54.46 -67.60 -78.65
N ASN A 31 55.79 -67.65 -78.68
CA ASN A 31 56.65 -66.55 -78.24
C ASN A 31 56.43 -65.30 -79.09
N LEU A 32 56.43 -65.44 -80.42
CA LEU A 32 56.12 -64.34 -81.33
C LEU A 32 54.72 -63.76 -81.10
N SER A 33 53.73 -64.61 -80.80
CA SER A 33 52.37 -64.17 -80.50
C SER A 33 52.30 -63.38 -79.20
N GLN A 34 53.05 -63.77 -78.17
CA GLN A 34 53.18 -63.02 -76.92
C GLN A 34 53.87 -61.67 -77.14
N GLU A 35 54.98 -61.65 -77.88
CA GLU A 35 55.67 -60.40 -78.23
C GLU A 35 54.76 -59.44 -79.00
N LEU A 36 53.99 -59.94 -79.98
CA LEU A 36 53.02 -59.13 -80.71
C LEU A 36 51.93 -58.56 -79.80
N ASN A 37 51.46 -59.32 -78.81
CA ASN A 37 50.47 -58.83 -77.86
C ASN A 37 51.05 -57.75 -76.95
N ASN A 38 52.27 -57.95 -76.43
CA ASN A 38 52.97 -56.94 -75.63
C ASN A 38 53.18 -55.64 -76.42
N LEU A 39 53.60 -55.74 -77.68
CA LEU A 39 53.77 -54.58 -78.56
C LEU A 39 52.43 -53.87 -78.84
N ARG A 40 51.33 -54.61 -78.97
CA ARG A 40 49.98 -54.02 -79.12
C ARG A 40 49.54 -53.29 -77.86
N GLU A 41 49.81 -53.83 -76.67
CA GLU A 41 49.50 -53.18 -75.40
C GLU A 41 50.31 -51.89 -75.22
N VAL A 42 51.62 -51.95 -75.46
CA VAL A 42 52.49 -50.75 -75.40
C VAL A 42 52.01 -49.70 -76.40
N LYS A 43 51.66 -50.11 -77.62
CA LYS A 43 51.09 -49.19 -78.62
C LYS A 43 49.78 -48.55 -78.12
N ALA A 44 48.86 -49.33 -77.57
CA ALA A 44 47.59 -48.83 -77.06
C ALA A 44 47.82 -47.84 -75.90
N GLN A 45 48.73 -48.15 -74.98
CA GLN A 45 49.11 -47.25 -73.89
C GLN A 45 49.67 -45.94 -74.42
N LEU A 46 50.60 -45.96 -75.38
CA LEU A 46 51.17 -44.74 -75.95
C LEU A 46 50.15 -43.92 -76.75
N GLN A 47 49.18 -44.56 -77.39
CA GLN A 47 48.12 -43.88 -78.14
C GLN A 47 47.06 -43.23 -77.23
N LEU A 48 46.75 -43.84 -76.09
CA LEU A 48 45.71 -43.37 -75.18
C LEU A 48 46.26 -42.51 -74.05
N ASN A 49 47.49 -42.76 -73.59
CA ASN A 49 48.15 -42.01 -72.52
C ASN A 49 48.86 -40.79 -73.09
N LEU A 50 48.06 -39.85 -73.57
CA LEU A 50 48.53 -38.58 -74.09
C LEU A 50 48.70 -37.60 -72.94
N MET A 51 49.91 -37.08 -72.76
CA MET A 51 50.16 -35.97 -71.85
C MET A 51 49.63 -34.68 -72.49
N VAL A 52 48.59 -34.11 -71.87
CA VAL A 52 48.01 -32.83 -72.29
C VAL A 52 48.35 -31.77 -71.26
N GLN A 53 48.99 -30.69 -71.70
CA GLN A 53 49.23 -29.53 -70.85
C GLN A 53 48.02 -28.61 -70.89
N LEU A 54 47.42 -28.36 -69.73
CA LEU A 54 46.32 -27.41 -69.56
C LEU A 54 46.82 -26.17 -68.85
N VAL A 55 46.54 -24.99 -69.41
CA VAL A 55 46.85 -23.71 -68.78
C VAL A 55 45.58 -23.17 -68.14
N LEU A 56 45.49 -23.29 -66.81
CA LEU A 56 44.36 -22.84 -66.02
C LEU A 56 44.68 -21.52 -65.31
N LYS A 57 43.65 -20.69 -65.10
CA LYS A 57 43.80 -19.44 -64.34
C LYS A 57 43.72 -19.69 -62.84
N GLN A 58 44.34 -18.80 -62.06
CA GLN A 58 44.18 -18.77 -60.60
C GLN A 58 42.69 -18.65 -60.24
N GLY A 59 42.21 -19.51 -59.35
CA GLY A 59 40.78 -19.65 -59.01
C GLY A 59 40.04 -20.78 -59.74
N GLN A 60 40.64 -21.41 -60.75
CA GLN A 60 40.14 -22.66 -61.35
C GLN A 60 40.84 -23.91 -60.79
N VAL A 61 41.85 -23.70 -59.93
CA VAL A 61 42.59 -24.74 -59.22
C VAL A 61 42.36 -24.51 -57.73
N GLU A 62 41.66 -25.44 -57.09
CA GLU A 62 41.32 -25.38 -55.65
C GLU A 62 42.35 -26.11 -54.77
N VAL A 63 43.38 -26.72 -55.39
CA VAL A 63 44.45 -27.42 -54.68
C VAL A 63 45.33 -26.41 -53.95
N GLN A 64 45.43 -26.54 -52.63
CA GLN A 64 46.31 -25.74 -51.80
C GLN A 64 47.77 -26.07 -52.16
N SER A 65 48.50 -25.08 -52.67
CA SER A 65 49.92 -25.24 -53.01
C SER A 65 50.77 -24.84 -51.82
N SER A 66 51.36 -25.81 -51.12
CA SER A 66 52.24 -25.55 -49.97
C SER A 66 53.67 -25.19 -50.35
N ASP A 67 54.09 -25.45 -51.60
CA ASP A 67 55.49 -25.42 -52.04
C ASP A 67 55.69 -24.78 -53.42
N PHE A 68 56.96 -24.61 -53.82
CA PHE A 68 57.36 -24.09 -55.15
C PHE A 68 56.84 -24.96 -56.33
N THR A 69 56.57 -26.24 -56.09
CA THR A 69 55.97 -27.17 -57.05
C THR A 69 54.65 -27.73 -56.48
N PRO A 70 53.50 -27.39 -57.07
CA PRO A 70 52.22 -27.93 -56.63
C PRO A 70 52.10 -29.43 -56.91
N ASP A 71 51.70 -30.21 -55.90
CA ASP A 71 51.38 -31.64 -56.05
C ASP A 71 49.92 -31.82 -56.47
N TYR A 72 49.71 -32.48 -57.61
CA TYR A 72 48.40 -32.76 -58.19
C TYR A 72 48.02 -34.25 -58.11
N SER A 73 48.79 -35.08 -57.41
CA SER A 73 48.59 -36.53 -57.33
C SER A 73 47.19 -36.92 -56.81
N ASN A 74 46.62 -36.10 -55.93
CA ASN A 74 45.27 -36.28 -55.37
C ASN A 74 44.23 -35.32 -55.97
N SER A 75 44.44 -34.84 -57.19
CA SER A 75 43.52 -33.90 -57.86
C SER A 75 42.75 -34.57 -58.98
N ILE A 76 41.56 -34.05 -59.27
CA ILE A 76 40.67 -34.53 -60.33
C ILE A 76 40.28 -33.33 -61.18
N LEU A 77 40.27 -33.51 -62.51
CA LEU A 77 39.76 -32.51 -63.43
C LEU A 77 38.23 -32.61 -63.51
N LEU A 78 37.53 -31.55 -63.13
CA LEU A 78 36.08 -31.47 -63.19
C LEU A 78 35.61 -30.56 -64.31
N HIS A 79 34.50 -30.93 -64.95
CA HIS A 79 33.86 -30.07 -65.93
C HIS A 79 33.22 -28.86 -65.24
N LYS A 80 33.49 -27.65 -65.78
CA LYS A 80 33.03 -26.38 -65.22
C LYS A 80 31.52 -26.34 -64.96
N GLY A 81 30.73 -26.92 -65.86
CA GLY A 81 29.26 -26.94 -65.77
C GLY A 81 28.75 -27.58 -64.47
N VAL A 82 29.41 -28.62 -63.96
CA VAL A 82 29.00 -29.27 -62.70
C VAL A 82 29.12 -28.29 -61.52
N VAL A 83 30.19 -27.49 -61.51
CA VAL A 83 30.43 -26.48 -60.47
C VAL A 83 29.43 -25.32 -60.61
N GLU A 84 29.17 -24.88 -61.84
CA GLU A 84 28.20 -23.79 -62.11
C GLU A 84 26.76 -24.20 -61.75
N ASP A 85 26.36 -25.43 -62.07
CA ASP A 85 25.05 -25.98 -61.72
C ASP A 85 24.88 -26.12 -60.20
N LEU A 86 25.91 -26.60 -59.51
CA LEU A 86 25.93 -26.67 -58.05
C LEU A 86 25.84 -25.27 -57.43
N ASN A 87 26.63 -24.31 -57.92
CA ASN A 87 26.61 -22.93 -57.44
C ASN A 87 25.24 -22.27 -57.66
N SER A 88 24.62 -22.50 -58.82
CA SER A 88 23.26 -22.03 -59.11
C SER A 88 22.25 -22.64 -58.14
N THR A 89 22.38 -23.93 -57.84
CA THR A 89 21.53 -24.62 -56.84
C THR A 89 21.74 -24.05 -55.44
N ILE A 90 22.99 -23.79 -55.04
CA ILE A 90 23.32 -23.18 -53.73
C ILE A 90 22.70 -21.79 -53.62
N GLN A 91 22.80 -20.97 -54.68
CA GLN A 91 22.19 -19.63 -54.71
C GLN A 91 20.68 -19.71 -54.57
N LEU A 92 20.00 -20.57 -55.34
CA LEU A 92 18.55 -20.76 -55.26
C LEU A 92 18.10 -21.19 -53.85
N LEU A 93 18.82 -22.13 -53.24
CA LEU A 93 18.54 -22.57 -51.87
C LEU A 93 18.79 -21.45 -50.84
N GLY A 94 19.82 -20.63 -51.07
CA GLY A 94 20.13 -19.45 -50.28
C GLY A 94 19.00 -18.42 -50.33
N GLU A 95 18.53 -18.07 -51.53
CA GLU A 95 17.40 -17.16 -51.74
C GLU A 95 16.13 -17.66 -51.06
N ARG A 96 15.81 -18.95 -51.22
CA ARG A 96 14.66 -19.58 -50.57
C ARG A 96 14.76 -19.52 -49.05
N LYS A 97 15.96 -19.75 -48.49
CA LYS A 97 16.20 -19.65 -47.05
C LYS A 97 15.99 -18.21 -46.57
N VAL A 98 16.51 -17.23 -47.29
CA VAL A 98 16.33 -15.81 -46.95
C VAL A 98 14.86 -15.42 -47.02
N ALA A 99 14.13 -15.82 -48.05
CA ALA A 99 12.69 -15.58 -48.17
C ALA A 99 11.92 -16.16 -46.96
N SER A 100 12.18 -17.42 -46.60
CA SER A 100 11.57 -18.05 -45.44
C SER A 100 11.95 -17.36 -44.12
N MET A 101 13.19 -16.87 -43.99
CA MET A 101 13.61 -16.09 -42.82
C MET A 101 12.88 -14.75 -42.72
N VAL A 102 12.64 -14.07 -43.84
CA VAL A 102 11.86 -12.82 -43.90
C VAL A 102 10.41 -13.09 -43.50
N GLU A 103 9.78 -14.14 -44.03
CA GLU A 103 8.43 -14.54 -43.64
C GLU A 103 8.34 -14.85 -42.14
N CYS A 104 9.29 -15.61 -41.59
CA CYS A 104 9.36 -15.90 -40.16
C CYS A 104 9.49 -14.63 -39.30
N LYS A 105 10.33 -13.67 -39.74
CA LYS A 105 10.52 -12.38 -39.06
C LYS A 105 9.22 -11.58 -39.06
N ASP A 106 8.54 -11.49 -40.20
CA ASP A 106 7.30 -10.74 -40.32
C ASP A 106 6.14 -11.40 -39.55
N PHE A 107 6.10 -12.74 -39.52
CA PHE A 107 5.16 -13.49 -38.70
C PHE A 107 5.36 -13.20 -37.21
N ARG A 108 6.59 -13.22 -36.71
CA ARG A 108 6.90 -12.86 -35.31
C ARG A 108 6.51 -11.42 -34.99
N LYS A 109 6.77 -10.47 -35.90
CA LYS A 109 6.36 -9.07 -35.74
C LYS A 109 4.83 -8.95 -35.58
N LYS A 110 4.06 -9.69 -36.38
CA LYS A 110 2.59 -9.73 -36.28
C LYS A 110 2.13 -10.32 -34.94
N ILE A 111 2.75 -11.40 -34.46
CA ILE A 111 2.42 -11.97 -33.15
C ILE A 111 2.62 -10.94 -32.04
N VAL A 112 3.79 -10.31 -31.98
CA VAL A 112 4.10 -9.29 -30.95
C VAL A 112 3.12 -8.13 -31.01
N GLN A 113 2.72 -7.69 -32.22
CA GLN A 113 1.71 -6.66 -32.37
C GLN A 113 0.36 -7.09 -31.79
N VAL A 114 -0.10 -8.30 -32.11
CA VAL A 114 -1.38 -8.83 -31.60
C VAL A 114 -1.34 -9.00 -30.09
N GLU A 115 -0.23 -9.49 -29.52
CA GLU A 115 -0.04 -9.60 -28.07
C GLU A 115 -0.16 -8.23 -27.39
N TRP A 116 0.46 -7.20 -27.97
CA TRP A 116 0.35 -5.83 -27.47
C TRP A 116 -1.09 -5.31 -27.55
N GLU A 117 -1.79 -5.55 -28.66
CA GLU A 117 -3.20 -5.18 -28.83
C GLU A 117 -4.09 -5.86 -27.79
N CYS A 118 -3.89 -7.16 -27.54
CA CYS A 118 -4.56 -7.91 -26.48
C CYS A 118 -4.30 -7.30 -25.10
N GLN A 119 -3.04 -6.99 -24.77
CA GLN A 119 -2.70 -6.39 -23.48
C GLN A 119 -3.34 -5.01 -23.31
N LYS A 120 -3.34 -4.19 -24.37
CA LYS A 120 -4.04 -2.90 -24.38
C LYS A 120 -5.54 -3.07 -24.09
N MET A 121 -6.20 -4.02 -24.75
CA MET A 121 -7.63 -4.27 -24.54
C MET A 121 -7.92 -4.74 -23.11
N LEU A 122 -7.05 -5.58 -22.52
CA LEU A 122 -7.17 -5.98 -21.11
C LEU A 122 -7.05 -4.79 -20.17
N MET A 123 -6.08 -3.90 -20.38
CA MET A 123 -5.93 -2.68 -19.57
C MET A 123 -7.15 -1.76 -19.69
N GLN A 124 -7.70 -1.60 -20.90
CA GLN A 124 -8.94 -0.83 -21.11
C GLN A 124 -10.14 -1.47 -20.41
N MET A 125 -10.25 -2.79 -20.44
CA MET A 125 -11.30 -3.51 -19.72
C MET A 125 -11.20 -3.29 -18.21
N ASP A 126 -9.99 -3.34 -17.64
CA ASP A 126 -9.78 -3.08 -16.21
C ASP A 126 -10.04 -1.62 -15.82
N ASP A 127 -9.68 -0.66 -16.68
CA ASP A 127 -10.05 0.75 -16.50
C ASP A 127 -11.58 0.93 -16.47
N LEU A 128 -12.31 0.31 -17.40
CA LEU A 128 -13.77 0.32 -17.41
C LEU A 128 -14.37 -0.34 -16.17
N ARG A 129 -13.81 -1.46 -15.71
CA ARG A 129 -14.23 -2.11 -14.46
C ARG A 129 -14.01 -1.21 -13.25
N ASN A 130 -12.89 -0.49 -13.19
CA ASN A 130 -12.61 0.47 -12.14
C ASN A 130 -13.61 1.64 -12.18
N LYS A 131 -13.88 2.21 -13.35
CA LYS A 131 -14.92 3.24 -13.53
C LYS A 131 -16.29 2.78 -13.06
N ILE A 132 -16.70 1.55 -13.38
CA ILE A 132 -17.94 0.96 -12.88
C ILE A 132 -17.93 0.89 -11.35
N ARG A 133 -16.82 0.39 -10.77
CA ARG A 133 -16.67 0.31 -9.31
C ARG A 133 -16.78 1.69 -8.66
N ASP A 134 -16.18 2.70 -9.25
CA ASP A 134 -16.21 4.07 -8.74
C ASP A 134 -17.61 4.66 -8.82
N ILE A 135 -18.32 4.46 -9.93
CA ILE A 135 -19.73 4.86 -10.08
C ILE A 135 -20.61 4.17 -9.04
N LEU A 136 -20.46 2.86 -8.83
CA LEU A 136 -21.24 2.11 -7.83
C LEU A 136 -20.92 2.53 -6.39
N LYS A 137 -19.66 2.89 -6.11
CA LYS A 137 -19.23 3.41 -4.80
C LYS A 137 -19.59 4.88 -4.60
N LEU A 138 -19.97 5.59 -5.65
CA LEU A 138 -20.33 6.99 -5.57
C LEU A 138 -21.61 7.14 -4.75
N ARG A 139 -21.44 7.53 -3.48
CA ARG A 139 -22.56 7.90 -2.63
C ARG A 139 -22.99 9.32 -2.98
N ILE A 140 -24.18 9.45 -3.56
CA ILE A 140 -24.80 10.75 -3.82
C ILE A 140 -25.02 11.45 -2.47
N THR A 141 -24.42 12.62 -2.30
CA THR A 141 -24.60 13.45 -1.11
C THR A 141 -25.99 14.10 -1.13
N LYS A 142 -26.53 14.47 0.03
CA LYS A 142 -27.83 15.15 0.10
C LYS A 142 -27.84 16.45 -0.71
N GLN A 143 -26.75 17.22 -0.70
CA GLN A 143 -26.62 18.44 -1.51
C GLN A 143 -26.69 18.12 -3.01
N ALA A 144 -25.97 17.11 -3.50
CA ALA A 144 -26.05 16.69 -4.90
C ALA A 144 -27.45 16.20 -5.26
N GLN A 145 -28.14 15.50 -4.36
CA GLN A 145 -29.51 15.07 -4.57
C GLN A 145 -30.50 16.25 -4.64
N MET A 146 -30.33 17.27 -3.79
CA MET A 146 -31.14 18.50 -3.83
C MET A 146 -30.89 19.28 -5.11
N TYR A 147 -29.62 19.46 -5.48
CA TYR A 147 -29.20 20.09 -6.74
C TYR A 147 -29.82 19.40 -7.97
N LEU A 148 -29.87 18.07 -7.99
CA LEU A 148 -30.47 17.31 -9.10
C LEU A 148 -32.01 17.33 -9.10
N ARG A 149 -32.67 17.60 -7.96
CA ARG A 149 -34.15 17.60 -7.84
C ARG A 149 -34.77 18.97 -8.04
N GLU A 150 -34.10 20.01 -7.57
CA GLU A 150 -34.63 21.38 -7.56
C GLU A 150 -34.08 22.14 -8.77
N ALA A 151 -34.98 22.63 -9.63
CA ALA A 151 -34.58 23.42 -10.80
C ALA A 151 -33.90 24.76 -10.44
N ASN A 152 -34.06 25.22 -9.19
CA ASN A 152 -33.48 26.47 -8.69
C ASN A 152 -32.83 26.27 -7.31
N TYR A 153 -32.00 25.22 -7.18
CA TYR A 153 -31.24 24.94 -5.96
C TYR A 153 -30.39 26.13 -5.51
N GLU A 154 -29.74 26.82 -6.44
CA GLU A 154 -28.91 28.00 -6.13
C GLU A 154 -29.75 29.13 -5.53
N GLY A 155 -30.95 29.38 -6.05
CA GLY A 155 -31.86 30.39 -5.50
C GLY A 155 -32.31 30.06 -4.07
N GLN A 156 -32.63 28.79 -3.79
CA GLN A 156 -33.02 28.35 -2.45
C GLN A 156 -31.84 28.41 -1.47
N MET A 157 -30.66 27.94 -1.88
CA MET A 157 -29.44 28.03 -1.09
C MET A 157 -29.10 29.49 -0.75
N ASN A 158 -29.20 30.40 -1.72
CA ASN A 158 -28.97 31.82 -1.51
C ASN A 158 -30.00 32.44 -0.55
N ALA A 159 -31.28 32.04 -0.65
CA ALA A 159 -32.31 32.50 0.29
C ALA A 159 -32.03 32.03 1.73
N ASP A 160 -31.60 30.78 1.91
CA ASP A 160 -31.21 30.21 3.20
C ASP A 160 -29.98 30.92 3.77
N ILE A 161 -28.95 31.17 2.95
CA ILE A 161 -27.76 31.96 3.32
C ILE A 161 -28.18 33.35 3.78
N MET A 162 -29.00 34.06 3.00
CA MET A 162 -29.49 35.39 3.37
C MET A 162 -30.31 35.38 4.67
N GLY A 163 -31.05 34.30 4.93
CA GLY A 163 -31.79 34.12 6.18
C GLY A 163 -30.85 33.94 7.38
N MET A 164 -29.82 33.10 7.23
CA MET A 164 -28.80 32.89 8.26
C MET A 164 -28.00 34.17 8.53
N GLU A 165 -27.59 34.89 7.49
CA GLU A 165 -26.89 36.17 7.62
C GLU A 165 -27.71 37.20 8.40
N ARG A 166 -29.01 37.33 8.10
CA ARG A 166 -29.92 38.20 8.87
C ARG A 166 -30.05 37.76 10.33
N SER A 167 -30.09 36.45 10.60
CA SER A 167 -30.13 35.94 11.97
C SER A 167 -28.84 36.23 12.74
N ILE A 168 -27.68 36.09 12.09
CA ILE A 168 -26.37 36.41 12.67
C ILE A 168 -26.31 37.91 12.98
N GLU A 169 -26.68 38.77 12.04
CA GLU A 169 -26.72 40.22 12.25
C GLU A 169 -27.66 40.60 13.42
N GLY A 170 -28.82 39.93 13.52
CA GLY A 170 -29.74 40.08 14.64
C GLY A 170 -29.12 39.69 15.98
N GLN A 171 -28.43 38.54 16.03
CA GLN A 171 -27.71 38.09 17.23
C GLN A 171 -26.57 39.04 17.60
N GLU A 172 -25.78 39.52 16.63
CA GLU A 172 -24.70 40.48 16.88
C GLU A 172 -25.24 41.77 17.49
N LYS A 173 -26.31 42.34 16.93
CA LYS A 173 -26.97 43.53 17.48
C LYS A 173 -27.50 43.29 18.90
N PHE A 174 -28.10 42.12 19.16
CA PHE A 174 -28.57 41.76 20.50
C PHE A 174 -27.41 41.63 21.48
N HIS A 175 -26.37 40.86 21.14
CA HIS A 175 -25.20 40.65 21.97
C HIS A 175 -24.45 41.96 22.23
N SER A 176 -24.34 42.84 21.24
CA SER A 176 -23.77 44.18 21.40
C SER A 176 -24.51 45.00 22.46
N LYS A 177 -25.85 45.03 22.41
CA LYS A 177 -26.68 45.69 23.43
C LYS A 177 -26.52 45.06 24.82
N VAL A 178 -26.42 43.74 24.90
CA VAL A 178 -26.19 43.03 26.18
C VAL A 178 -24.82 43.38 26.75
N ILE A 179 -23.77 43.39 25.92
CA ILE A 179 -22.42 43.78 26.32
C ILE A 179 -22.41 45.23 26.82
N GLU A 180 -23.09 46.14 26.15
CA GLU A 180 -23.18 47.54 26.57
C GLU A 180 -23.88 47.68 27.93
N LYS A 181 -25.01 46.99 28.15
CA LYS A 181 -25.68 46.94 29.45
C LYS A 181 -24.75 46.39 30.55
N LYS A 182 -24.05 45.30 30.28
CA LYS A 182 -23.09 44.70 31.23
C LYS A 182 -21.93 45.65 31.53
N LYS A 183 -21.38 46.35 30.53
CA LYS A 183 -20.36 47.39 30.72
C LYS A 183 -20.87 48.52 31.62
N ASN A 184 -22.12 48.95 31.45
CA ASN A 184 -22.70 50.00 32.30
C ASN A 184 -22.87 49.53 33.75
N ILE A 185 -23.31 48.28 33.96
CA ILE A 185 -23.40 47.68 35.29
C ILE A 185 -22.01 47.57 35.95
N ILE A 186 -20.98 47.15 35.19
CA ILE A 186 -19.59 47.09 35.70
C ILE A 186 -19.13 48.47 36.14
N LYS A 187 -19.34 49.51 35.32
CA LYS A 187 -18.98 50.90 35.68
C LYS A 187 -19.68 51.36 36.96
N GLU A 188 -20.94 51.00 37.16
CA GLU A 188 -21.68 51.37 38.36
C GLU A 188 -21.16 50.64 39.60
N LEU A 189 -20.89 49.33 39.48
CA LEU A 189 -20.26 48.55 40.54
C LEU A 189 -18.86 49.09 40.88
N GLU A 190 -18.05 49.46 39.89
CA GLU A 190 -16.74 50.08 40.10
C GLU A 190 -16.85 51.40 40.87
N LYS A 191 -17.85 52.25 40.55
CA LYS A 191 -18.14 53.45 41.32
C LYS A 191 -18.51 53.13 42.77
N GLN A 192 -19.40 52.16 42.98
CA GLN A 192 -19.80 51.72 44.33
C GLN A 192 -18.60 51.18 45.13
N ILE A 193 -17.75 50.34 44.53
CA ILE A 193 -16.52 49.86 45.15
C ILE A 193 -15.59 51.03 45.50
N SER A 194 -15.46 52.03 44.63
CA SER A 194 -14.64 53.23 44.90
C SER A 194 -15.17 54.06 46.07
N GLN A 195 -16.50 54.13 46.22
CA GLN A 195 -17.19 54.83 47.29
C GLN A 195 -17.01 54.09 48.62
N MET A 196 -17.28 52.78 48.64
CA MET A 196 -17.03 51.93 49.81
C MET A 196 -15.57 51.96 50.22
N LYS A 197 -14.61 51.94 49.28
CA LYS A 197 -13.18 52.10 49.62
C LYS A 197 -12.87 53.45 50.27
N ARG A 198 -13.55 54.53 49.88
CA ARG A 198 -13.41 55.84 50.52
C ARG A 198 -14.00 55.83 51.93
N GLU A 199 -15.17 55.24 52.10
CA GLU A 199 -15.82 55.07 53.41
C GLU A 199 -15.00 54.18 54.35
N MET A 200 -14.50 53.03 53.88
CA MET A 200 -13.58 52.17 54.65
C MET A 200 -12.33 52.94 55.09
N LYS A 201 -11.74 53.79 54.23
CA LYS A 201 -10.60 54.65 54.62
C LYS A 201 -10.95 55.70 55.67
N VAL A 202 -12.20 56.13 55.77
CA VAL A 202 -12.68 57.05 56.81
C VAL A 202 -12.90 56.28 58.11
N ILE A 203 -13.57 55.14 58.05
CA ILE A 203 -13.78 54.27 59.21
C ILE A 203 -12.43 53.78 59.77
N ASP A 204 -11.47 53.38 58.94
CA ASP A 204 -10.12 53.00 59.38
C ASP A 204 -9.41 54.15 60.11
N ARG A 205 -9.62 55.41 59.67
CA ARG A 205 -9.08 56.58 60.37
C ARG A 205 -9.74 56.76 61.73
N GLN A 206 -11.08 56.68 61.77
CA GLN A 206 -11.84 56.77 63.02
C GLN A 206 -11.47 55.65 63.99
N LEU A 207 -11.28 54.42 63.50
CA LEU A 207 -10.90 53.26 64.31
C LEU A 207 -9.49 53.44 64.88
N LYS A 208 -8.54 53.95 64.09
CA LYS A 208 -7.20 54.30 64.59
C LYS A 208 -7.26 55.37 65.67
N GLU A 209 -8.05 56.42 65.46
CA GLU A 209 -8.23 57.50 66.43
C GLU A 209 -8.90 57.01 67.73
N GLN A 210 -9.95 56.19 67.61
CA GLN A 210 -10.58 55.54 68.75
C GLN A 210 -9.64 54.57 69.45
N HIS A 211 -8.83 53.81 68.72
CA HIS A 211 -7.84 52.89 69.30
C HIS A 211 -6.78 53.68 70.08
N ILE A 212 -6.33 54.83 69.58
CA ILE A 212 -5.45 55.74 70.33
C ILE A 212 -6.18 56.21 71.60
N SER A 213 -7.41 56.69 71.51
CA SER A 213 -8.19 57.15 72.68
C SER A 213 -8.45 56.05 73.71
N VAL A 214 -8.71 54.82 73.27
CA VAL A 214 -8.92 53.66 74.15
C VAL A 214 -7.60 53.22 74.76
N SER A 215 -6.50 53.21 74.02
CA SER A 215 -5.17 52.89 74.56
C SER A 215 -4.72 53.95 75.56
N GLU A 216 -4.98 55.23 75.31
CA GLU A 216 -4.77 56.32 76.28
C GLU A 216 -5.62 56.10 77.54
N ARG A 217 -6.91 55.76 77.39
CA ARG A 217 -7.80 55.43 78.52
C ARG A 217 -7.38 54.15 79.25
N GLN A 218 -6.90 53.13 78.55
CA GLN A 218 -6.40 51.89 79.13
C GLN A 218 -5.11 52.13 79.89
N ASN A 219 -4.17 52.91 79.35
CA ASN A 219 -2.98 53.34 80.08
C ASN A 219 -3.38 54.12 81.34
N ILE A 220 -4.35 55.03 81.24
CA ILE A 220 -4.90 55.75 82.41
C ILE A 220 -5.54 54.78 83.41
N GLN A 221 -6.32 53.79 82.95
CA GLN A 221 -6.99 52.80 83.79
C GLN A 221 -6.02 51.81 84.45
N GLU A 222 -5.00 51.34 83.73
CA GLU A 222 -3.91 50.52 84.28
C GLU A 222 -3.08 51.31 85.30
N MET A 223 -2.94 52.63 85.14
CA MET A 223 -2.36 53.49 86.17
C MET A 223 -3.29 53.75 87.36
N ILE A 224 -4.62 53.62 87.22
CA ILE A 224 -5.62 53.96 88.25
C ILE A 224 -6.15 52.74 89.02
N THR A 225 -6.20 51.54 88.43
CA THR A 225 -6.83 50.37 89.07
C THR A 225 -5.87 49.27 89.50
N THR A 226 -5.58 49.29 90.80
CA THR A 226 -5.27 48.12 91.62
C THR A 226 -6.55 47.27 91.85
N VAL A 227 -6.53 46.00 91.45
CA VAL A 227 -7.35 44.88 91.97
C VAL A 227 -8.88 45.06 91.98
N LYS A 228 -9.57 44.40 91.03
CA LYS A 228 -10.85 43.72 91.31
C LYS A 228 -10.84 42.34 90.64
N SER A 229 -11.10 41.31 91.45
CA SER A 229 -11.00 39.89 91.08
C SER A 229 -11.95 39.53 89.94
N ASP A 230 -11.39 38.95 88.88
CA ASP A 230 -12.08 38.39 87.70
C ASP A 230 -12.99 37.19 88.05
N GLU A 231 -12.91 36.68 89.29
CA GLU A 231 -13.74 35.56 89.77
C GLU A 231 -15.19 35.96 90.08
N ASP A 232 -15.43 37.17 90.61
CA ASP A 232 -16.77 37.63 91.01
C ASP A 232 -17.70 37.90 89.81
N ALA A 233 -17.12 38.21 88.65
CA ALA A 233 -17.88 38.39 87.41
C ALA A 233 -18.33 37.04 86.82
N ARG A 234 -17.51 35.99 86.99
CA ARG A 234 -17.78 34.65 86.45
C ARG A 234 -18.83 33.89 87.26
N THR A 235 -18.87 34.07 88.58
CA THR A 235 -19.91 33.48 89.45
C THR A 235 -21.29 34.05 89.14
N ARG A 236 -21.42 35.38 89.03
CA ARG A 236 -22.70 36.03 88.64
C ARG A 236 -23.23 35.56 87.29
N PHE A 237 -22.34 35.32 86.31
CA PHE A 237 -22.74 34.81 85.00
C PHE A 237 -23.26 33.37 85.06
N LYS A 238 -22.67 32.51 85.90
CA LYS A 238 -23.15 31.13 86.12
C LYS A 238 -24.52 31.10 86.82
N ASP A 239 -24.73 31.95 87.83
CA ASP A 239 -26.00 32.02 88.55
C ASP A 239 -27.14 32.49 87.64
N LEU A 240 -26.87 33.45 86.74
CA LEU A 240 -27.85 33.94 85.77
C LEU A 240 -28.25 32.86 84.74
N LEU A 241 -27.31 32.03 84.30
CA LEU A 241 -27.59 30.88 83.43
C LEU A 241 -28.44 29.82 84.13
N GLN A 242 -28.15 29.52 85.41
CA GLN A 242 -28.93 28.56 86.19
C GLN A 242 -30.36 29.06 86.44
N HIS A 243 -30.52 30.36 86.74
CA HIS A 243 -31.83 30.97 86.95
C HIS A 243 -32.72 30.88 85.70
N ASN A 244 -32.19 31.24 84.52
CA ASN A 244 -32.94 31.12 83.25
C ASN A 244 -33.37 29.68 82.96
N LYS A 245 -32.50 28.70 83.22
CA LYS A 245 -32.82 27.28 82.98
C LYS A 245 -33.91 26.75 83.91
N LEU A 246 -33.92 27.17 85.18
CA LEU A 246 -34.98 26.82 86.12
C LEU A 246 -36.31 27.48 85.76
N MET A 247 -36.28 28.71 85.23
CA MET A 247 -37.48 29.42 84.79
C MET A 247 -38.14 28.74 83.57
N GLU A 248 -37.35 28.29 82.58
CA GLU A 248 -37.85 27.51 81.45
C GLU A 248 -38.47 26.17 81.88
N LEU A 249 -37.84 25.45 82.82
CA LEU A 249 -38.39 24.22 83.38
C LEU A 249 -39.71 24.44 84.12
N SER A 250 -39.79 25.49 84.94
CA SER A 250 -41.03 25.84 85.65
C SER A 250 -42.17 26.16 84.67
N ARG A 251 -41.87 26.84 83.56
CA ARG A 251 -42.86 27.17 82.53
C ARG A 251 -43.38 25.92 81.81
N SER A 252 -42.48 25.03 81.40
CA SER A 252 -42.85 23.75 80.76
C SER A 252 -43.72 22.89 81.68
N GLN A 253 -43.41 22.82 82.97
CA GLN A 253 -44.20 22.05 83.93
C GLN A 253 -45.61 22.63 84.16
N SER A 254 -45.77 23.96 84.14
CA SER A 254 -47.09 24.59 84.21
C SER A 254 -47.96 24.28 82.99
N GLU A 255 -47.35 24.30 81.79
CA GLU A 255 -48.05 23.95 80.54
C GLU A 255 -48.50 22.47 80.55
N ASP A 256 -47.65 21.54 81.00
CA ASP A 256 -48.01 20.12 81.12
C ASP A 256 -49.15 19.87 82.15
N ILE A 257 -49.15 20.58 83.27
CA ILE A 257 -50.20 20.48 84.30
C ILE A 257 -51.55 20.98 83.75
N GLU A 258 -51.56 22.07 82.96
CA GLU A 258 -52.80 22.55 82.33
C GLU A 258 -53.35 21.53 81.33
N ILE A 259 -52.50 20.92 80.51
CA ILE A 259 -52.91 19.87 79.57
C ILE A 259 -53.52 18.68 80.33
N LEU A 260 -52.86 18.20 81.39
CA LEU A 260 -53.36 17.08 82.19
C LEU A 260 -54.68 17.39 82.90
N ARG A 261 -54.88 18.63 83.38
CA ARG A 261 -56.17 19.07 83.97
C ARG A 261 -57.30 19.04 82.94
N ASN A 262 -57.05 19.54 81.73
CA ASN A 262 -58.02 19.52 80.64
C ASN A 262 -58.38 18.08 80.22
N GLU A 263 -57.41 17.16 80.19
CA GLU A 263 -57.66 15.75 79.90
C GLU A 263 -58.45 15.05 81.03
N LEU A 264 -58.19 15.40 82.29
CA LEU A 264 -58.92 14.87 83.43
C LEU A 264 -60.38 15.34 83.45
N GLU A 265 -60.66 16.62 83.16
CA GLU A 265 -62.03 17.10 82.97
C GLU A 265 -62.73 16.40 81.80
N ARG A 266 -62.03 16.22 80.67
CA ARG A 266 -62.56 15.46 79.52
C ARG A 266 -62.89 14.01 79.86
N GLN A 267 -62.10 13.34 80.70
CA GLN A 267 -62.36 11.97 81.16
C GLN A 267 -63.50 11.91 82.21
N ARG A 268 -63.62 12.93 83.06
CA ARG A 268 -64.76 13.06 84.00
C ARG A 268 -66.08 13.22 83.25
N MET A 269 -66.13 14.03 82.19
CA MET A 269 -67.31 14.23 81.34
C MET A 269 -67.74 12.95 80.58
N LYS A 270 -66.84 11.97 80.39
CA LYS A 270 -67.14 10.69 79.69
C LYS A 270 -67.66 9.57 80.60
N THR A 271 -67.34 9.59 81.90
CA THR A 271 -67.54 8.41 82.77
C THR A 271 -68.64 8.59 83.80
N PHE A 272 -69.11 9.82 84.09
CA PHE A 272 -70.21 10.07 85.02
C PHE A 272 -71.03 11.33 84.62
N PRO A 273 -72.24 11.21 84.06
CA PRO A 273 -73.15 12.35 83.92
C PRO A 273 -73.80 12.61 85.29
N ILE A 274 -73.33 13.63 86.01
CA ILE A 274 -73.82 13.96 87.36
C ILE A 274 -74.90 15.04 87.28
N LEU A 275 -76.05 14.71 87.87
CA LEU A 275 -77.20 15.56 88.20
C LEU A 275 -76.81 16.69 89.16
N ALA A 276 -77.53 17.80 89.05
CA ALA A 276 -77.24 19.15 89.52
C ALA A 276 -77.19 19.38 91.05
N GLU A 277 -76.89 20.66 91.36
CA GLU A 277 -76.89 21.39 92.64
C GLU A 277 -75.53 21.33 93.38
N ALA A 278 -74.99 22.39 93.98
CA ALA A 278 -75.53 23.64 94.46
C ALA A 278 -74.35 24.61 94.69
N GLU A 279 -74.58 25.91 94.50
CA GLU A 279 -74.31 26.97 95.50
C GLU A 279 -72.89 27.11 96.09
N GLN A 280 -72.35 28.29 96.40
CA GLN A 280 -72.76 29.68 96.42
C GLN A 280 -71.48 30.45 96.86
N TYR A 281 -71.55 31.77 96.71
CA TYR A 281 -70.74 32.81 97.37
C TYR A 281 -69.30 33.01 96.86
N ALA A 282 -68.75 34.21 96.69
CA ALA A 282 -69.15 35.62 96.59
C ALA A 282 -67.96 36.44 97.15
N TYR A 283 -67.65 37.56 96.48
CA TYR A 283 -66.91 38.73 96.98
C TYR A 283 -65.48 38.55 97.54
N ASN A 284 -64.46 38.85 96.71
CA ASN A 284 -63.72 40.14 96.69
C ASN A 284 -62.64 40.11 95.59
#